data_AF-T1JAZ5-F1
#
_entry.id   AF-T1JAZ5-F1
#
_cell.length_a   1.000
_cell.length_b   1.000
_cell.length_c   1.000
_cell.angle_alpha   90.00
_cell.angle_beta   90.00
_cell.angle_gamma   90.00
#
_symmetry.space_group_name_H-M   'P 1'
#
loop_
_entity.id
_entity.type
_entity.pdbx_description
1 polymer ?
#
loop_
_entity_poly.entity_id
_entity_poly.type
_entity_poly.pdbx_seq_one_letter_code
_entity_poly.pdbx_strand_id
1 'polypeptide(L)'
;MLEEHSPFSKHILEYWQRRNQDNILILMYEDMKKDLASAVRDIASFLEKNLNDDQVQQVVKHCSLIRIKFVYTYLNNSFSLNSGKVGDWRNIFTEEMSQQMDDYVQRHFEGTGLKFKFDL
;
A
#
# COMPACT_ATOMS: atom_id res chain seq x y z
N MET A 1 10.99 7.70 21.78
CA MET A 1 11.01 6.29 21.34
C MET A 1 10.00 6.10 20.22
N LEU A 2 10.41 6.39 18.97
CA LEU A 2 9.83 5.89 17.70
C LEU A 2 10.87 6.19 16.60
N GLU A 3 12.06 5.57 16.68
CA GLU A 3 13.12 5.68 15.66
C GLU A 3 13.70 4.28 15.36
N GLU A 4 12.86 3.31 14.98
CA GLU A 4 13.36 1.98 14.60
C GLU A 4 13.39 1.71 13.09
N HIS A 5 12.97 2.65 12.24
CA HIS A 5 13.06 2.49 10.79
C HIS A 5 13.66 3.72 10.11
N SER A 6 14.47 3.46 9.06
CA SER A 6 15.05 4.49 8.17
C SER A 6 14.02 5.56 7.80
N PRO A 7 14.42 6.83 7.61
CA PRO A 7 13.51 7.89 7.17
C PRO A 7 12.63 7.39 6.01
N PHE A 8 11.32 7.57 6.15
CA PHE A 8 10.30 7.06 5.22
C PHE A 8 10.68 7.31 3.75
N SER A 9 11.10 8.54 3.44
CA SER A 9 11.57 8.90 2.10
C SER A 9 12.78 8.09 1.62
N LYS A 10 13.81 7.93 2.46
CA LYS A 10 15.00 7.15 2.10
C LYS A 10 14.65 5.69 1.82
N HIS A 11 13.79 5.10 2.65
CA HIS A 11 13.36 3.71 2.46
C HIS A 11 12.62 3.53 1.13
N ILE A 12 11.65 4.40 0.82
CA ILE A 12 10.89 4.32 -0.43
C ILE A 12 11.79 4.55 -1.65
N LEU A 13 12.66 5.57 -1.59
CA LEU A 13 13.51 5.94 -2.71
C LEU A 13 14.53 4.85 -3.05
N GLU A 14 15.05 4.13 -2.06
CA GLU A 14 15.97 3.01 -2.30
C GLU A 14 15.34 1.94 -3.20
N TYR A 15 14.09 1.54 -2.92
CA TYR A 15 13.36 0.60 -3.77
C TYR A 15 12.91 1.23 -5.09
N TRP A 16 12.46 2.48 -5.06
CA TRP A 16 12.03 3.20 -6.26
C TRP A 16 13.16 3.34 -7.30
N GLN A 17 14.40 3.53 -6.87
CA GLN A 17 15.56 3.54 -7.77
C GLN A 17 15.81 2.19 -8.43
N ARG A 18 15.41 1.09 -7.78
CA ARG A 18 15.55 -0.28 -8.29
C ARG A 18 14.31 -0.82 -8.99
N ARG A 19 13.28 0.01 -9.21
CA ARG A 19 11.97 -0.39 -9.76
C ARG A 19 12.00 -1.08 -11.14
N ASN A 20 13.11 -0.95 -11.88
CA ASN A 20 13.29 -1.58 -13.19
C ASN A 20 14.10 -2.88 -13.12
N GLN A 21 14.41 -3.38 -11.91
CA GLN A 21 15.07 -4.68 -11.74
C GLN A 21 14.02 -5.80 -11.85
N ASP A 22 14.34 -6.85 -12.61
CA ASP A 22 13.41 -7.96 -12.90
C ASP A 22 12.92 -8.70 -11.64
N ASN A 23 13.67 -8.62 -10.54
CA ASN A 23 13.35 -9.25 -9.27
C ASN A 23 12.70 -8.31 -8.25
N ILE A 24 12.21 -7.14 -8.68
CA ILE A 24 11.50 -6.18 -7.81
C ILE A 24 10.18 -5.77 -8.46
N LEU A 25 9.08 -6.08 -7.78
CA LEU A 25 7.74 -5.57 -8.10
C LEU A 25 7.37 -4.46 -7.11
N ILE A 26 7.04 -3.27 -7.62
CA ILE A 26 6.50 -2.17 -6.81
C ILE A 26 4.99 -2.09 -7.03
N LEU A 27 4.24 -2.13 -5.94
CA LEU A 27 2.79 -1.96 -5.93
C LEU A 27 2.42 -0.79 -5.03
N MET A 28 1.40 -0.02 -5.43
CA MET A 28 0.84 1.05 -4.62
C MET A 28 -0.39 0.54 -3.89
N TYR A 29 -0.49 0.85 -2.58
CA TYR A 29 -1.61 0.42 -1.76
C TYR A 29 -2.95 0.89 -2.31
N GLU A 30 -2.99 2.12 -2.82
CA GLU A 30 -4.19 2.74 -3.37
C GLU A 30 -4.64 2.05 -4.65
N ASP A 31 -3.70 1.61 -5.49
CA ASP A 31 -4.03 0.86 -6.70
C ASP A 31 -4.58 -0.53 -6.36
N MET A 32 -3.99 -1.22 -5.39
CA MET A 32 -4.52 -2.49 -4.88
C MET A 32 -5.92 -2.31 -4.26
N LYS A 33 -6.17 -1.16 -3.63
CA LYS A 33 -7.46 -0.85 -3.05
C LYS A 33 -8.54 -0.56 -4.09
N LYS A 34 -8.16 0.11 -5.17
CA LYS A 34 -9.05 0.41 -6.29
C LYS A 34 -9.36 -0.83 -7.11
N ASP A 35 -8.36 -1.66 -7.38
CA ASP A 35 -8.50 -2.91 -8.12
C ASP A 35 -7.53 -3.98 -7.62
N LEU A 36 -8.00 -4.77 -6.65
CA LEU A 36 -7.23 -5.86 -6.09
C LEU A 36 -7.02 -7.00 -7.09
N ALA A 37 -7.94 -7.20 -8.03
CA ALA A 37 -7.82 -8.29 -9.00
C ALA A 37 -6.68 -8.04 -9.98
N SER A 38 -6.50 -6.79 -10.43
CA SER A 38 -5.35 -6.41 -11.26
C SER A 38 -4.03 -6.58 -10.50
N ALA A 39 -3.94 -6.13 -9.25
CA ALA A 39 -2.74 -6.34 -8.44
C ALA A 39 -2.41 -7.83 -8.23
N VAL A 40 -3.42 -8.69 -8.02
CA VAL A 40 -3.22 -10.14 -7.92
C VAL A 40 -2.66 -10.71 -9.22
N ARG A 41 -3.11 -10.23 -10.38
CA ARG A 41 -2.57 -10.64 -11.68
C ARG A 41 -1.13 -10.18 -11.87
N ASP A 42 -0.79 -8.95 -11.48
CA ASP A 42 0.58 -8.43 -11.55
C ASP A 42 1.53 -9.27 -10.68
N ILE A 43 1.13 -9.60 -9.45
CA ILE A 43 1.89 -10.47 -8.54
C ILE A 43 2.03 -11.87 -9.14
N ALA A 44 0.95 -12.44 -9.68
CA ALA A 44 0.99 -13.76 -10.31
C ALA A 44 1.97 -13.79 -11.48
N SER A 45 1.91 -12.79 -12.36
CA SER A 45 2.83 -12.67 -13.50
C SER A 45 4.28 -12.52 -13.04
N PHE A 46 4.53 -11.69 -12.03
CA PHE A 46 5.87 -11.49 -11.47
C PHE A 46 6.45 -12.77 -10.84
N LEU A 47 5.60 -13.61 -10.24
CA LEU A 47 5.97 -14.91 -9.68
C LEU A 47 5.93 -16.06 -10.70
N GLU A 48 5.75 -15.74 -11.99
CA GLU A 48 5.65 -16.70 -13.09
C GLU A 48 4.55 -17.76 -12.86
N LYS A 49 3.41 -17.32 -12.32
CA LYS A 49 2.22 -18.15 -12.08
C LYS A 49 1.11 -17.78 -13.05
N ASN A 50 0.53 -18.82 -13.67
CA ASN A 50 -0.66 -18.69 -14.49
C ASN A 50 -1.89 -18.94 -13.64
N LEU A 51 -2.65 -17.87 -13.37
CA LEU A 51 -3.94 -17.95 -12.69
C LEU A 51 -5.05 -17.68 -13.71
N ASN A 52 -6.11 -18.48 -13.67
CA ASN A 52 -7.35 -18.15 -14.36
C ASN A 52 -8.19 -17.16 -13.53
N ASP A 53 -9.23 -16.61 -14.13
CA ASP A 53 -10.07 -15.61 -13.47
C ASP A 53 -10.72 -16.12 -12.18
N ASP A 54 -11.15 -17.38 -12.13
CA ASP A 54 -11.75 -17.96 -10.92
C ASP A 54 -10.74 -18.01 -9.76
N GLN A 55 -9.49 -18.39 -10.05
CA GLN A 55 -8.41 -18.40 -9.06
C GLN A 55 -8.08 -16.98 -8.57
N VAL A 56 -8.04 -16.00 -9.48
CA VAL A 56 -7.87 -14.58 -9.11
C VAL A 56 -8.99 -14.14 -8.17
N GLN A 57 -10.25 -14.43 -8.50
CA GLN A 57 -11.40 -14.07 -7.67
C GLN A 57 -11.39 -14.77 -6.31
N GLN A 58 -10.91 -16.02 -6.25
CA GLN A 58 -10.69 -16.70 -4.97
C GLN A 58 -9.67 -15.94 -4.12
N VAL A 59 -8.49 -15.60 -4.66
CA VAL A 59 -7.48 -14.83 -3.92
C VAL A 59 -8.04 -13.50 -3.42
N VAL A 60 -8.71 -12.74 -4.30
CA VAL A 60 -9.37 -11.46 -3.94
C VAL A 60 -10.35 -11.65 -2.78
N LYS A 61 -11.20 -12.68 -2.83
CA LYS A 61 -12.15 -13.00 -1.76
C LYS A 61 -11.46 -13.35 -0.45
N HIS A 62 -10.34 -14.07 -0.50
CA HIS A 62 -9.53 -14.45 0.66
C HIS A 62 -8.79 -13.27 1.29
N CYS A 63 -8.26 -12.37 0.47
CA CYS A 63 -7.48 -11.20 0.89
C CYS A 63 -8.35 -9.97 1.21
N SER A 64 -9.69 -10.09 1.15
CA SER A 64 -10.57 -8.99 1.53
C SER A 64 -10.39 -8.60 3.00
N LEU A 65 -10.32 -7.30 3.28
CA LEU A 65 -10.14 -6.79 4.64
C LEU A 65 -11.18 -7.33 5.63
N ILE A 66 -12.41 -7.55 5.17
CA ILE A 66 -13.49 -8.13 6.00
C ILE A 66 -13.09 -9.51 6.49
N ARG A 67 -12.53 -10.34 5.61
CA ARG A 67 -12.16 -11.71 5.94
C ARG A 67 -10.88 -11.77 6.77
N ILE A 68 -9.91 -10.90 6.48
CA ILE A 68 -8.74 -10.72 7.34
C ILE A 68 -9.19 -10.29 8.74
N LYS A 69 -10.04 -9.27 8.85
CA LYS A 69 -10.59 -8.82 10.14
C LYS A 69 -11.32 -9.94 10.87
N PHE A 70 -12.15 -10.72 10.18
CA PHE A 70 -12.82 -11.88 10.76
C PHE A 70 -11.81 -12.89 11.31
N VAL A 71 -10.82 -13.32 10.52
CA VAL A 71 -9.80 -14.28 10.96
C VAL A 71 -9.02 -13.75 12.18
N TYR A 72 -8.58 -12.49 12.15
CA TYR A 72 -7.78 -11.92 13.23
C TYR A 72 -8.58 -11.60 14.49
N THR A 73 -9.83 -11.12 14.37
CA THR A 73 -10.71 -10.88 15.54
C THR A 73 -11.06 -12.19 16.24
N TYR A 74 -11.26 -13.28 15.50
CA TYR A 74 -11.53 -14.59 16.11
C TYR A 74 -10.29 -15.25 16.72
N LEU A 75 -9.08 -14.97 16.20
CA LEU A 75 -7.85 -15.63 16.64
C LEU A 75 -7.05 -14.82 17.68
N ASN A 76 -7.15 -13.48 17.69
CA ASN A 76 -6.39 -12.62 18.57
C ASN A 76 -7.23 -11.40 19.00
N ASN A 77 -7.68 -11.41 20.26
CA ASN A 77 -8.48 -10.34 20.89
C ASN A 77 -7.78 -8.96 20.97
N SER A 78 -6.60 -8.79 20.37
CA SER A 78 -5.80 -7.56 20.45
C SER A 78 -5.51 -6.91 19.09
N PHE A 79 -5.90 -7.50 17.97
CA PHE A 79 -5.58 -6.92 16.66
C PHE A 79 -6.68 -5.95 16.19
N SER A 80 -6.40 -4.65 16.30
CA SER A 80 -7.24 -3.60 15.73
C SER A 80 -6.76 -3.25 14.34
N LEU A 81 -7.49 -3.69 13.31
CA LEU A 81 -7.35 -3.12 11.97
C LEU A 81 -7.98 -1.74 11.96
N ASN A 82 -7.18 -0.71 11.64
CA ASN A 82 -7.69 0.61 11.27
C ASN A 82 -8.64 0.49 10.07
N SER A 83 -9.38 1.55 9.77
CA SER A 83 -10.46 1.57 8.76
C SER A 83 -10.05 1.00 7.39
N GLY A 84 -8.75 1.02 7.06
CA GLY A 84 -8.21 0.54 5.80
C GLY A 84 -8.73 1.34 4.61
N LYS A 85 -9.16 2.58 4.89
CA LYS A 85 -9.64 3.55 3.91
C LYS A 85 -8.49 4.45 3.51
N VAL A 86 -8.37 4.69 2.21
CA VAL A 86 -7.51 5.75 1.69
C VAL A 86 -8.25 7.09 1.93
N GLY A 87 -7.52 8.13 2.33
CA GLY A 87 -8.08 9.43 2.70
C GLY A 87 -8.40 9.61 4.19
N ASP A 88 -8.25 8.58 5.03
CA ASP A 88 -8.59 8.67 6.47
C ASP A 88 -7.68 9.66 7.24
N TRP A 89 -6.54 10.03 6.66
CA TRP A 89 -5.64 11.06 7.18
C TRP A 89 -6.33 12.41 7.36
N ARG A 90 -7.36 12.73 6.55
CA ARG A 90 -8.14 13.99 6.66
C ARG A 90 -8.91 14.12 7.98
N ASN A 91 -9.21 12.99 8.63
CA ASN A 91 -9.89 12.99 9.92
C ASN A 91 -8.92 13.23 11.10
N ILE A 92 -7.62 13.20 10.84
CA ILE A 92 -6.56 13.25 11.86
C ILE A 92 -5.72 14.53 11.70
N PHE A 93 -5.46 14.94 10.47
CA PHE A 93 -4.54 16.04 10.16
C PHE A 93 -5.26 17.39 10.27
N THR A 94 -4.61 18.35 10.91
CA THR A 94 -4.96 19.77 10.76
C THR A 94 -4.49 20.29 9.41
N GLU A 95 -4.96 21.46 8.99
CA GLU A 95 -4.48 22.13 7.77
C GLU A 95 -2.95 22.34 7.80
N GLU A 96 -2.40 22.74 8.95
CA GLU A 96 -0.95 22.90 9.12
C GLU A 96 -0.19 21.59 8.94
N MET A 97 -0.69 20.49 9.53
CA MET A 97 -0.08 19.16 9.36
C MET A 97 -0.16 18.68 7.91
N SER A 98 -1.27 18.98 7.21
CA SER A 98 -1.42 18.68 5.79
C SER A 98 -0.36 19.42 4.97
N GLN A 99 -0.19 20.72 5.21
CA GLN A 99 0.80 21.53 4.50
C GLN A 99 2.23 21.05 4.77
N GLN A 100 2.56 20.70 6.02
CA GLN A 100 3.87 20.14 6.37
C GLN A 100 4.14 18.83 5.63
N MET A 101 3.11 18.00 5.45
CA MET A 101 3.23 16.74 4.69
C MET A 101 3.39 17.00 3.19
N ASP A 102 2.66 17.96 2.63
CA ASP A 102 2.82 18.37 1.23
C ASP A 102 4.24 18.88 0.95
N ASP A 103 4.76 19.75 1.82
CA ASP A 103 6.13 20.26 1.75
C ASP A 103 7.17 19.14 1.88
N TYR A 104 6.92 18.17 2.77
CA TYR A 104 7.78 16.98 2.93
C TYR A 104 7.79 16.13 1.65
N VAL A 105 6.62 15.87 1.07
CA VAL A 105 6.49 15.07 -0.16
C VAL A 105 7.19 15.77 -1.32
N GLN A 106 6.99 17.07 -1.48
CA GLN A 106 7.65 17.86 -2.51
C GLN A 106 9.17 17.79 -2.34
N ARG A 107 9.69 18.13 -1.14
CA ARG A 107 11.13 18.17 -0.87
C ARG A 107 11.84 16.84 -1.18
N HIS A 108 11.20 15.72 -0.92
CA HIS A 108 11.85 14.41 -0.98
C HIS A 108 11.58 13.61 -2.26
N PHE A 109 10.46 13.83 -2.93
CA PHE A 109 10.03 12.97 -4.05
C PHE A 109 9.88 13.73 -5.38
N GLU A 110 9.97 15.07 -5.37
CA GLU A 110 9.97 15.85 -6.60
C GLU A 110 11.10 15.40 -7.55
N GLY A 111 10.79 15.31 -8.84
CA GLY A 111 11.73 14.85 -9.87
C GLY A 111 11.96 13.32 -9.93
N THR A 112 11.45 12.53 -8.99
CA THR A 112 11.65 11.06 -8.98
C THR A 112 10.69 10.32 -9.90
N GLY A 113 9.60 10.97 -10.32
CA GLY A 113 8.50 10.37 -11.08
C GLY A 113 7.55 9.52 -10.24
N LEU A 114 7.83 9.31 -8.94
CA LEU A 114 6.89 8.65 -8.02
C LEU A 114 5.69 9.56 -7.76
N LYS A 115 4.49 9.00 -7.84
CA LYS A 115 3.23 9.72 -7.60
C LYS A 115 2.42 9.01 -6.52
N PHE A 116 2.21 9.69 -5.40
CA PHE A 116 1.34 9.22 -4.33
C PHE A 116 -0.12 9.56 -4.64
N LYS A 117 -1.03 8.68 -4.21
CA LYS A 117 -2.48 8.91 -4.24
C LYS A 117 -2.92 9.00 -2.78
N PHE A 118 -3.41 10.16 -2.36
CA PHE A 118 -3.81 10.36 -0.96
C PHE A 118 -5.31 10.13 -0.75
N ASP A 119 -6.05 9.98 -1.84
CA ASP A 119 -7.49 9.76 -1.88
C ASP A 119 -7.82 8.71 -2.95
N LEU A 120 -8.95 8.01 -2.76
CA LEU A 120 -9.53 7.07 -3.71
C LEU A 120 -10.99 7.39 -3.98
#